data_AF-A0A3M1K835-F1
#
_entry.id   AF-A0A3M1K835-F1
#
_cell.length_a   1.000
_cell.length_b   1.000
_cell.length_c   1.000
_cell.angle_alpha   90.00
_cell.angle_beta   90.00
_cell.angle_gamma   90.00
#
_symmetry.space_group_name_H-M   'P 1'
#
loop_
_entity.id
_entity.type
_entity.pdbx_description
1 polymer ?
#
loop_
_entity_poly.entity_id
_entity_poly.type
_entity_poly.pdbx_seq_one_letter_code
_entity_poly.pdbx_strand_id
1 'polypeptide(L)'
;SNAAWFSVPAFTLPEFRWEAILFMIPVAIAPAIEHIGDVLAISNVTGKNYIRKPGLHRTLAGDGVATSLAAFLGGPPNTTYSEVTGAVMLTKQDNPRIMTWAAVTAIALAFLGKFGGALQTIPVPVMGGILILLFGSIAVVGLNTLIRNQVDLAEPRNLVIVSVTLVFGIGGMVIGNGDLNLKGISLCGFVAIMLNLILPRSEADKNAVHELTQMKEEAA
;
A
#
# COMPACT_ATOMS: atom_id res chain seq x y z
N SER A 1 17.33 17.34 -26.07
CA SER A 1 18.49 16.54 -26.52
C SER A 1 19.73 16.64 -25.60
N ASN A 2 19.81 17.61 -24.68
CA ASN A 2 21.02 17.88 -23.85
C ASN A 2 21.20 17.04 -22.56
N ALA A 3 20.40 16.00 -22.30
CA ALA A 3 20.65 15.15 -21.12
C ALA A 3 21.95 14.35 -21.26
N ALA A 4 22.73 14.24 -20.19
CA ALA A 4 23.95 13.43 -20.16
C ALA A 4 23.61 11.94 -20.31
N TRP A 5 24.53 11.15 -20.86
CA TRP A 5 24.37 9.69 -20.95
C TRP A 5 24.40 9.03 -19.57
N PHE A 6 25.27 9.51 -18.70
CA PHE A 6 25.38 9.11 -17.31
C PHE A 6 25.07 10.30 -16.41
N SER A 7 24.24 10.10 -15.39
CA SER A 7 23.91 11.09 -14.37
C SER A 7 23.77 10.40 -13.03
N VAL A 8 24.38 10.96 -11.99
CA VAL A 8 24.14 10.48 -10.62
C VAL A 8 22.80 11.06 -10.15
N PRO A 9 21.89 10.25 -9.55
CA PRO A 9 20.67 10.77 -8.94
C PRO A 9 20.97 11.83 -7.87
N ALA A 10 20.09 12.81 -7.73
CA ALA A 10 20.21 13.79 -6.66
C ALA A 10 19.84 13.13 -5.33
N PHE A 11 20.72 13.24 -4.34
CA PHE A 11 20.49 12.76 -2.98
C PHE A 11 20.26 13.94 -2.05
N THR A 12 19.28 13.80 -1.16
CA THR A 12 18.96 14.80 -0.14
C THR A 12 18.98 14.13 1.23
N LEU A 13 19.78 14.65 2.15
CA LEU A 13 19.82 14.12 3.51
C LEU A 13 18.58 14.55 4.31
N PRO A 14 18.08 13.71 5.23
CA PRO A 14 16.90 14.03 6.02
C PRO A 14 17.19 15.11 7.08
N GLU A 15 16.21 16.00 7.29
CA GLU A 15 16.19 16.95 8.40
C GLU A 15 15.13 16.52 9.41
N PHE A 16 15.50 16.41 10.69
CA PHE A 16 14.59 15.94 11.74
C PHE A 16 13.87 17.13 12.38
N ARG A 17 12.60 17.29 12.02
CA ARG A 17 11.71 18.30 12.60
C ARG A 17 10.54 17.62 13.32
N TRP A 18 10.37 17.92 14.60
CA TRP A 18 9.40 17.22 15.45
C TRP A 18 7.97 17.39 14.96
N GLU A 19 7.61 18.57 14.46
CA GLU A 19 6.28 18.86 13.91
C GLU A 19 5.99 17.99 12.68
N ALA A 20 6.97 17.84 11.78
CA ALA A 20 6.84 17.02 10.58
C ALA A 20 6.76 15.53 10.92
N ILE A 21 7.55 15.06 11.91
CA ILE A 21 7.51 13.68 12.37
C ILE A 21 6.14 13.34 12.95
N LEU A 22 5.61 14.17 13.84
CA LEU A 22 4.29 13.96 14.45
C LEU A 22 3.17 13.96 13.40
N PHE A 23 3.25 14.84 12.40
CA PHE A 23 2.30 14.86 11.28
C PHE A 23 2.37 13.58 10.43
N MET A 24 3.57 13.03 10.23
CA MET A 24 3.77 11.83 9.42
C MET A 24 3.33 10.52 10.11
N ILE A 25 3.19 10.48 11.44
CA ILE A 25 2.74 9.28 12.17
C ILE A 25 1.40 8.74 11.63
N PRO A 26 0.30 9.51 11.58
CA PRO A 26 -0.96 9.01 11.03
C PRO A 26 -0.90 8.73 9.54
N VAL A 27 -0.04 9.43 8.79
CA VAL A 27 0.18 9.19 7.36
C VAL A 27 0.86 7.83 7.14
N ALA A 28 1.80 7.44 8.00
CA ALA A 28 2.52 6.17 7.91
C ALA A 28 1.64 4.93 8.21
N ILE A 29 0.49 5.12 8.88
CA ILE A 29 -0.47 4.03 9.12
C ILE A 29 -1.06 3.54 7.80
N ALA A 30 -1.32 4.45 6.85
CA ALA A 30 -1.95 4.10 5.57
C ALA A 30 -1.12 3.09 4.76
N PRO A 31 0.18 3.34 4.47
CA PRO A 31 1.05 2.36 3.81
C PRO A 31 1.18 1.04 4.58
N ALA A 32 1.19 1.08 5.91
CA ALA A 32 1.26 -0.15 6.70
C ALA A 32 0.01 -1.04 6.51
N ILE A 33 -1.18 -0.44 6.45
CA ILE A 33 -2.43 -1.15 6.15
C ILE A 33 -2.45 -1.63 4.70
N GLU A 34 -2.02 -0.78 3.76
CA GLU A 34 -1.90 -1.10 2.34
C GLU A 34 -1.00 -2.32 2.13
N HIS A 35 0.18 -2.34 2.76
CA HIS A 35 1.11 -3.46 2.72
C HIS A 35 0.50 -4.77 3.25
N ILE A 36 -0.31 -4.72 4.31
CA ILE A 36 -1.04 -5.90 4.79
C ILE A 36 -2.00 -6.42 3.70
N GLY A 37 -2.73 -5.51 3.05
CA GLY A 37 -3.62 -5.83 1.93
C GLY A 37 -2.86 -6.45 0.75
N ASP A 38 -1.70 -5.91 0.38
CA ASP A 38 -0.89 -6.42 -0.72
C ASP A 38 -0.31 -7.81 -0.42
N VAL A 39 0.15 -8.03 0.82
CA VAL A 39 0.63 -9.34 1.27
C VAL A 39 -0.51 -10.36 1.24
N LEU A 40 -1.74 -9.97 1.58
CA LEU A 40 -2.92 -10.83 1.43
C LEU A 40 -3.20 -11.12 -0.05
N ALA A 41 -3.18 -10.10 -0.91
CA ALA A 41 -3.44 -10.22 -2.33
C ALA A 41 -2.44 -11.15 -3.02
N ILE A 42 -1.14 -10.96 -2.78
CA ILE A 42 -0.10 -11.82 -3.37
C ILE A 42 -0.13 -13.24 -2.78
N SER A 43 -0.48 -13.39 -1.50
CA SER A 43 -0.69 -14.72 -0.89
C SER A 43 -1.79 -15.48 -1.61
N ASN A 44 -2.89 -14.80 -1.92
CA ASN A 44 -4.04 -15.34 -2.64
C ASN A 44 -3.72 -15.67 -4.11
N VAL A 45 -2.92 -14.84 -4.78
CA VAL A 45 -2.52 -15.07 -6.18
C VAL A 45 -1.53 -16.24 -6.30
N THR A 46 -0.60 -16.37 -5.36
CA THR A 46 0.46 -17.39 -5.38
C THR A 46 0.07 -18.70 -4.68
N GLY A 47 -1.05 -18.71 -3.95
CA GLY A 47 -1.47 -19.85 -3.13
C GLY A 47 -0.58 -20.12 -1.92
N LYS A 48 0.23 -19.14 -1.50
CA LYS A 48 1.21 -19.26 -0.41
C LYS A 48 0.86 -18.30 0.71
N ASN A 49 0.84 -18.77 1.95
CA ASN A 49 0.50 -17.91 3.10
C ASN A 49 1.73 -17.12 3.58
N TYR A 50 1.92 -15.91 3.05
CA TYR A 50 3.03 -15.03 3.42
C TYR A 50 2.87 -14.38 4.79
N ILE A 51 1.64 -14.31 5.32
CA ILE A 51 1.35 -13.88 6.69
C ILE A 51 1.98 -14.82 7.71
N ARG A 52 1.97 -16.13 7.43
CA ARG A 52 2.62 -17.15 8.27
C ARG A 52 4.10 -17.32 7.95
N LYS A 53 4.46 -17.46 6.67
CA LYS A 53 5.85 -17.63 6.23
C LYS A 53 6.11 -16.81 4.96
N PRO A 54 6.95 -15.77 4.99
CA PRO A 54 7.99 -15.49 6.00
C PRO A 54 7.50 -14.84 7.30
N GLY A 55 6.25 -14.39 7.36
CA GLY A 55 5.67 -13.73 8.52
C GLY A 55 5.39 -12.25 8.26
N LEU A 56 4.21 -11.76 8.63
CA LEU A 56 3.84 -10.34 8.43
C LEU A 56 4.81 -9.37 9.11
N HIS A 57 5.35 -9.74 10.27
CA HIS A 57 6.37 -8.97 10.97
C HIS A 57 7.65 -8.77 10.14
N ARG A 58 8.07 -9.78 9.35
CA ARG A 58 9.24 -9.68 8.48
C ARG A 58 8.96 -8.84 7.25
N THR A 59 7.78 -8.98 6.65
CA THR A 59 7.43 -8.21 5.46
C THR A 59 7.25 -6.74 5.80
N LEU A 60 6.58 -6.41 6.91
CA LEU A 60 6.46 -5.02 7.39
C LEU A 60 7.80 -4.42 7.82
N ALA A 61 8.67 -5.20 8.49
CA ALA A 61 10.01 -4.72 8.83
C ALA A 61 10.85 -4.45 7.57
N GLY A 62 10.74 -5.29 6.55
CA GLY A 62 11.39 -5.08 5.26
C GLY A 62 10.93 -3.80 4.57
N ASP A 63 9.62 -3.55 4.54
CA ASP A 63 9.02 -2.34 4.00
C ASP A 63 9.48 -1.08 4.77
N GLY A 64 9.44 -1.12 6.10
CA GLY A 64 9.92 -0.02 6.95
C GLY A 64 11.41 0.27 6.76
N VAL A 65 12.25 -0.75 6.60
CA VAL A 65 13.69 -0.60 6.28
C VAL A 65 13.87 0.03 4.90
N ALA A 66 13.13 -0.43 3.89
CA ALA A 66 13.19 0.12 2.54
C ALA A 66 12.73 1.59 2.49
N THR A 67 11.65 1.94 3.20
CA THR A 67 11.17 3.32 3.34
C THR A 67 12.18 4.20 4.07
N SER A 68 12.78 3.69 5.15
CA SER A 68 13.81 4.44 5.89
C SER A 68 15.03 4.73 5.01
N LEU A 69 15.52 3.72 4.28
CA LEU A 69 16.63 3.88 3.32
C LEU A 69 16.29 4.89 2.22
N ALA A 70 15.08 4.83 1.66
CA ALA A 70 14.64 5.82 0.67
C ALA A 70 14.65 7.24 1.26
N ALA A 71 14.08 7.43 2.46
CA ALA A 71 14.08 8.73 3.13
C ALA A 71 15.50 9.25 3.42
N PHE A 72 16.43 8.39 3.82
CA PHE A 72 17.84 8.76 4.03
C PHE A 72 18.55 9.22 2.75
N LEU A 73 18.11 8.71 1.59
CA LEU A 73 18.65 9.06 0.28
C LEU A 73 17.86 10.21 -0.39
N GLY A 74 16.83 10.75 0.27
CA GLY A 74 15.99 11.83 -0.26
C GLY A 74 14.88 11.35 -1.20
N GLY A 75 14.62 10.05 -1.24
CA GLY A 75 13.51 9.45 -1.96
C GLY A 75 12.18 9.56 -1.20
N PRO A 76 11.05 9.42 -1.91
CA PRO A 76 9.73 9.41 -1.27
C PRO A 76 9.51 8.12 -0.46
N PRO A 77 8.54 8.10 0.47
CA PRO A 77 8.08 6.87 1.11
C PRO A 77 7.68 5.84 0.05
N ASN A 78 8.01 4.57 0.28
CA ASN A 78 7.64 3.48 -0.60
C ASN A 78 6.66 2.52 0.09
N THR A 79 6.04 1.67 -0.72
CA THR A 79 5.14 0.59 -0.28
C THR A 79 5.17 -0.52 -1.33
N THR A 80 4.55 -1.66 -1.02
CA THR A 80 4.39 -2.75 -1.98
C THR A 80 3.47 -2.33 -3.13
N TYR A 81 3.81 -2.69 -4.37
CA TYR A 81 2.99 -2.35 -5.54
C TYR A 81 1.98 -3.45 -5.87
N SER A 82 0.70 -3.15 -5.68
CA SER A 82 -0.44 -4.02 -6.00
C SER A 82 -0.50 -4.42 -7.49
N GLU A 83 0.00 -3.58 -8.39
CA GLU A 83 0.00 -3.82 -9.83
C GLU A 83 0.95 -4.96 -10.22
N VAL A 84 2.04 -5.12 -9.46
CA VAL A 84 2.96 -6.25 -9.62
C VAL A 84 2.27 -7.56 -9.26
N THR A 85 1.40 -7.57 -8.26
CA THR A 85 0.55 -8.74 -7.95
C THR A 85 -0.34 -9.11 -9.12
N GLY A 86 -0.89 -8.12 -9.84
CA GLY A 86 -1.61 -8.33 -11.09
C GLY A 86 -0.74 -8.97 -12.19
N ALA A 87 0.50 -8.52 -12.34
CA ALA A 87 1.45 -9.11 -13.27
C ALA A 87 1.82 -10.56 -12.90
N VAL A 88 2.01 -10.86 -11.61
CA VAL A 88 2.26 -12.23 -11.13
C VAL A 88 1.07 -13.14 -11.41
N MET A 89 -0.16 -12.64 -11.26
CA MET A 89 -1.38 -13.40 -11.58
C MET A 89 -1.45 -13.79 -13.06
N LEU A 90 -1.05 -12.90 -13.97
CA LEU A 90 -1.06 -13.16 -15.42
C LEU A 90 0.12 -14.05 -15.87
N THR A 91 1.31 -13.76 -15.37
CA THR A 91 2.55 -14.45 -15.78
C THR A 91 2.74 -15.79 -15.07
N LYS A 92 2.08 -16.00 -13.93
CA LYS A 92 2.27 -17.13 -13.01
C LYS A 92 3.74 -17.29 -12.56
N GLN A 93 4.49 -16.20 -12.56
CA GLN A 93 5.89 -16.16 -12.12
C GLN A 93 6.00 -15.44 -10.78
N ASP A 94 6.13 -16.20 -9.70
CA ASP A 94 6.20 -15.67 -8.32
C ASP A 94 7.59 -15.83 -7.69
N ASN A 95 8.62 -16.08 -8.51
CA ASN A 95 10.00 -16.21 -8.06
C ASN A 95 10.56 -14.83 -7.63
N PRO A 96 10.92 -14.63 -6.34
CA PRO A 96 11.43 -13.34 -5.85
C PRO A 96 12.70 -12.86 -6.57
N ARG A 97 13.48 -13.77 -7.17
CA ARG A 97 14.69 -13.42 -7.93
C ARG A 97 14.38 -12.51 -9.12
N ILE A 98 13.19 -12.64 -9.72
CA ILE A 98 12.75 -11.77 -10.82
C ILE A 98 12.68 -10.32 -10.32
N MET A 99 12.20 -10.12 -9.09
CA MET A 99 12.12 -8.80 -8.49
C MET A 99 13.48 -8.22 -8.16
N THR A 100 14.46 -9.05 -7.79
CA THR A 100 15.85 -8.62 -7.61
C THR A 100 16.44 -8.10 -8.94
N TRP A 101 16.21 -8.80 -10.05
CA TRP A 101 16.66 -8.33 -11.37
C TRP A 101 15.98 -7.03 -11.78
N ALA A 102 14.67 -6.90 -11.51
CA ALA A 102 13.93 -5.66 -11.75
C ALA A 102 14.52 -4.48 -10.94
N ALA A 103 14.82 -4.69 -9.65
CA ALA A 103 15.42 -3.68 -8.79
C ALA A 103 16.83 -3.25 -9.27
N VAL A 104 17.71 -4.21 -9.60
CA VAL A 104 19.05 -3.91 -10.14
C VAL A 104 18.95 -3.15 -11.47
N THR A 105 18.01 -3.55 -12.34
CA THR A 105 17.77 -2.86 -13.61
C THR A 105 17.27 -1.44 -13.37
N ALA A 106 16.34 -1.23 -12.44
CA ALA A 106 15.84 0.09 -12.08
C ALA A 106 16.96 1.00 -11.54
N ILE A 107 17.84 0.46 -10.68
CA ILE A 107 19.02 1.18 -10.18
C ILE A 107 19.92 1.57 -11.35
N ALA A 108 20.25 0.64 -12.26
CA ALA A 108 21.09 0.94 -13.42
C ALA A 108 20.46 2.00 -14.33
N LEU A 109 19.15 1.93 -14.58
CA LEU A 109 18.40 2.92 -15.37
C LEU A 109 18.38 4.30 -14.71
N ALA A 110 18.39 4.38 -13.37
CA ALA A 110 18.45 5.65 -12.66
C ALA A 110 19.74 6.43 -12.95
N PHE A 111 20.83 5.75 -13.30
CA PHE A 111 22.08 6.39 -13.71
C PHE A 111 22.12 6.78 -15.20
N LEU A 112 21.15 6.35 -16.01
CA LEU A 112 21.08 6.71 -17.42
C LEU A 112 20.32 8.03 -17.58
N GLY A 113 21.06 9.15 -17.64
CA GLY A 113 20.47 10.48 -17.74
C GLY A 113 19.57 10.69 -18.97
N LYS A 114 19.85 9.98 -20.08
CA LYS A 114 18.98 9.96 -21.26
C LYS A 114 17.63 9.29 -20.98
N PHE A 115 17.60 8.23 -20.17
CA PHE A 115 16.36 7.56 -19.78
C PHE A 115 15.52 8.49 -18.90
N GLY A 116 16.12 9.13 -17.89
CA GLY A 116 15.44 10.16 -17.09
C GLY A 116 14.90 11.31 -17.93
N GLY A 117 15.69 11.79 -18.90
CA GLY A 117 15.24 12.81 -19.86
C GLY A 117 14.09 12.33 -20.73
N ALA A 118 14.07 11.06 -21.16
CA ALA A 118 12.97 10.48 -21.92
C ALA A 118 11.68 10.41 -21.10
N LEU A 119 11.75 10.01 -19.82
CA LEU A 119 10.60 10.01 -18.92
C LEU A 119 9.97 11.41 -18.78
N GLN A 120 10.79 12.46 -18.74
CA GLN A 120 10.31 13.86 -18.69
C GLN A 120 9.59 14.31 -19.97
N THR A 121 9.75 13.59 -21.09
CA THR A 121 9.03 13.90 -22.34
C THR A 121 7.63 13.28 -22.39
N ILE A 122 7.27 12.43 -21.43
CA ILE A 122 5.95 11.78 -21.40
C ILE A 122 4.86 12.85 -21.21
N PRO A 123 3.87 12.93 -22.13
CA PRO A 123 2.80 13.91 -22.01
C PRO A 123 1.96 13.70 -20.75
N VAL A 124 1.51 14.80 -20.15
CA VAL A 124 0.64 14.78 -18.96
C VAL A 124 -0.62 13.92 -19.15
N PRO A 125 -1.33 13.93 -20.30
CA PRO A 125 -2.49 13.05 -20.49
C PRO A 125 -2.17 11.55 -20.42
N VAL A 126 -0.97 11.14 -20.85
CA VAL A 126 -0.51 9.75 -20.77
C VAL A 126 -0.25 9.37 -19.31
N MET A 127 0.41 10.26 -18.56
CA MET A 127 0.61 10.05 -17.12
C MET A 127 -0.74 9.94 -16.39
N GLY A 128 -1.71 10.81 -16.72
CA GLY A 128 -3.06 10.73 -16.16
C GLY A 128 -3.75 9.39 -16.45
N GLY A 129 -3.67 8.90 -17.68
CA GLY A 129 -4.23 7.59 -18.06
C GLY A 129 -3.60 6.42 -17.30
N ILE A 130 -2.27 6.44 -17.13
CA ILE A 130 -1.55 5.44 -16.33
C ILE A 130 -2.00 5.52 -14.87
N LEU A 131 -2.07 6.71 -14.27
CA LEU A 131 -2.51 6.87 -12.88
C LEU A 131 -3.94 6.38 -12.66
N ILE A 132 -4.86 6.59 -13.60
CA ILE A 132 -6.23 6.07 -13.53
C ILE A 132 -6.21 4.53 -13.50
N LEU A 133 -5.40 3.90 -14.35
CA LEU A 133 -5.26 2.44 -14.38
C LEU A 133 -4.62 1.89 -13.10
N LEU A 134 -3.54 2.52 -12.63
CA LEU A 134 -2.83 2.13 -11.41
C LEU A 134 -3.76 2.23 -10.20
N PHE A 135 -4.31 3.41 -9.91
CA PHE A 135 -5.20 3.60 -8.76
C PHE A 135 -6.52 2.82 -8.88
N GLY A 136 -7.05 2.67 -10.09
CA GLY A 136 -8.22 1.81 -10.34
C GLY A 136 -7.94 0.34 -10.02
N SER A 137 -6.75 -0.16 -10.36
CA SER A 137 -6.37 -1.54 -10.05
C SER A 137 -6.20 -1.77 -8.54
N ILE A 138 -5.63 -0.82 -7.81
CA ILE A 138 -5.51 -0.86 -6.34
C ILE A 138 -6.91 -0.93 -5.70
N ALA A 139 -7.85 -0.11 -6.15
CA ALA A 139 -9.23 -0.14 -5.67
C ALA A 139 -9.90 -1.51 -5.89
N VAL A 140 -9.67 -2.12 -7.06
CA VAL A 140 -10.18 -3.47 -7.39
C VAL A 140 -9.53 -4.54 -6.52
N VAL A 141 -8.23 -4.45 -6.19
CA VAL A 141 -7.56 -5.36 -5.26
C VAL A 141 -8.18 -5.30 -3.87
N GLY A 142 -8.48 -4.10 -3.38
CA GLY A 142 -9.20 -3.91 -2.11
C GLY A 142 -10.58 -4.58 -2.12
N LEU A 143 -11.37 -4.35 -3.17
CA LEU A 143 -12.70 -4.96 -3.32
C LEU A 143 -12.63 -6.49 -3.43
N ASN A 144 -11.69 -7.01 -4.23
CA ASN A 144 -11.45 -8.45 -4.34
C ASN A 144 -11.07 -9.08 -3.01
N THR A 145 -10.35 -8.36 -2.15
CA THR A 145 -10.00 -8.83 -0.81
C THR A 145 -11.25 -8.98 0.06
N LEU A 146 -12.21 -8.05 -0.01
CA LEU A 146 -13.49 -8.18 0.70
C LEU A 146 -14.32 -9.37 0.19
N ILE A 147 -14.41 -9.53 -1.14
CA ILE A 147 -15.16 -10.62 -1.78
C ILE A 147 -14.55 -11.98 -1.44
N ARG A 148 -13.23 -12.12 -1.53
CA ARG A 148 -12.52 -13.39 -1.26
C ARG A 148 -12.64 -13.80 0.21
N ASN A 149 -12.62 -12.83 1.12
CA ASN A 149 -12.83 -13.08 2.54
C ASN A 149 -14.32 -13.22 2.91
N GLN A 150 -15.23 -13.26 1.92
CA GLN A 150 -16.67 -13.43 2.11
C GLN A 150 -17.25 -12.43 3.11
N VAL A 151 -16.77 -11.18 3.05
CA VAL A 151 -17.30 -10.12 3.92
C VAL A 151 -18.74 -9.83 3.52
N ASP A 152 -19.67 -10.09 4.43
CA ASP A 152 -21.08 -9.78 4.22
C ASP A 152 -21.30 -8.27 4.33
N LEU A 153 -21.57 -7.62 3.19
CA LEU A 153 -21.89 -6.20 3.11
C LEU A 153 -23.38 -5.91 3.39
N ALA A 154 -24.23 -6.93 3.55
CA ALA A 154 -25.61 -6.75 4.02
C ALA A 154 -25.68 -6.57 5.54
N GLU A 155 -24.67 -7.06 6.27
CA GLU A 155 -24.52 -6.80 7.71
C GLU A 155 -24.34 -5.29 7.95
N PRO A 156 -25.22 -4.64 8.74
CA PRO A 156 -25.19 -3.20 8.96
C PRO A 156 -23.84 -2.66 9.42
N ARG A 157 -23.11 -3.40 10.25
CA ARG A 157 -21.78 -3.02 10.73
C ARG A 157 -20.78 -2.84 9.57
N ASN A 158 -20.67 -3.85 8.71
CA ASN A 158 -19.73 -3.85 7.60
C ASN A 158 -20.13 -2.81 6.55
N LEU A 159 -21.42 -2.69 6.26
CA LEU A 159 -21.97 -1.68 5.36
C LEU A 159 -21.58 -0.27 5.81
N VAL A 160 -21.74 0.06 7.09
CA VAL A 160 -21.39 1.38 7.64
C VAL A 160 -19.89 1.64 7.55
N ILE A 161 -19.04 0.69 7.95
CA ILE A 161 -17.58 0.86 7.89
C ILE A 161 -17.14 1.11 6.45
N VAL A 162 -17.58 0.29 5.50
CA VAL A 162 -17.16 0.39 4.10
C VAL A 162 -17.70 1.67 3.45
N SER A 163 -18.99 1.99 3.63
CA SER A 163 -19.60 3.17 3.02
C SER A 163 -18.99 4.48 3.51
N VAL A 164 -18.78 4.64 4.82
CA VAL A 164 -18.16 5.84 5.39
C VAL A 164 -16.72 5.97 4.91
N THR A 165 -15.96 4.88 4.90
CA THR A 165 -14.56 4.87 4.41
C THR A 165 -14.49 5.30 2.94
N LEU A 166 -15.39 4.78 2.09
CA LEU A 166 -15.46 5.14 0.67
C LEU A 166 -15.83 6.61 0.47
N VAL A 167 -16.82 7.13 1.20
CA VAL A 167 -17.23 8.55 1.10
C VAL A 167 -16.11 9.48 1.55
N PHE A 168 -15.40 9.14 2.62
CA PHE A 168 -14.30 9.96 3.13
C PHE A 168 -13.12 9.99 2.13
N GLY A 169 -12.84 8.86 1.47
CA GLY A 169 -11.77 8.76 0.48
C GLY A 169 -12.13 9.40 -0.86
N ILE A 170 -13.17 8.88 -1.52
CA ILE A 170 -13.57 9.29 -2.87
C ILE A 170 -14.19 10.69 -2.85
N GLY A 171 -14.95 11.02 -1.81
CA GLY A 171 -15.57 12.33 -1.63
C GLY A 171 -14.58 13.43 -1.24
N GLY A 172 -13.29 13.09 -1.02
CA GLY A 172 -12.26 14.07 -0.73
C GLY A 172 -12.44 14.78 0.61
N MET A 173 -12.97 14.07 1.62
CA MET A 173 -13.23 14.67 2.92
C MET A 173 -11.93 15.09 3.60
N VAL A 174 -11.98 16.24 4.27
CA VAL A 174 -10.86 16.81 5.02
C VAL A 174 -11.35 17.12 6.42
N ILE A 175 -10.61 16.66 7.42
CA ILE A 175 -10.91 16.94 8.83
C ILE A 175 -9.65 17.51 9.47
N GLY A 176 -9.78 18.67 10.09
CA GLY A 176 -8.67 19.39 10.72
C GLY A 176 -8.90 20.90 10.75
N ASN A 177 -8.07 21.58 11.52
CA ASN A 177 -8.04 23.04 11.60
C ASN A 177 -6.63 23.54 11.27
N GLY A 178 -6.50 24.44 10.30
CA GLY A 178 -5.21 25.04 9.92
C GLY A 178 -4.29 24.09 9.16
N ASP A 179 -3.02 23.97 9.59
CA ASP A 179 -1.97 23.19 8.90
C ASP A 179 -2.07 21.68 9.16
N LEU A 180 -2.86 21.24 10.15
CA LEU A 180 -3.08 19.84 10.51
C LEU A 180 -4.37 19.30 9.88
N ASN A 181 -4.38 19.18 8.55
CA ASN A 181 -5.49 18.61 7.80
C ASN A 181 -5.25 17.12 7.51
N LEU A 182 -6.05 16.25 8.13
CA LEU A 182 -6.12 14.83 7.78
C LEU A 182 -7.03 14.67 6.56
N LYS A 183 -6.51 14.03 5.52
CA LYS A 183 -7.21 13.81 4.26
C LYS A 183 -6.73 12.53 3.56
N GLY A 184 -7.50 12.08 2.58
CA GLY A 184 -7.15 10.94 1.75
C GLY A 184 -7.03 9.64 2.56
N ILE A 185 -6.06 8.79 2.18
CA ILE A 185 -5.92 7.42 2.70
C ILE A 185 -5.69 7.41 4.22
N SER A 186 -4.95 8.40 4.76
CA SER A 186 -4.71 8.52 6.21
C SER A 186 -6.01 8.70 7.00
N LEU A 187 -6.90 9.58 6.54
CA LEU A 187 -8.21 9.82 7.14
C LEU A 187 -9.12 8.59 6.99
N CYS A 188 -9.10 7.95 5.82
CA CYS A 188 -9.86 6.73 5.56
C CYS A 188 -9.47 5.61 6.52
N GLY A 189 -8.17 5.33 6.64
CA GLY A 189 -7.65 4.29 7.53
C GLY A 189 -8.00 4.57 8.99
N PHE A 190 -7.83 5.82 9.44
CA PHE A 190 -8.17 6.22 10.80
C PHE A 190 -9.67 6.00 11.09
N VAL A 191 -10.56 6.49 10.23
CA VAL A 191 -12.01 6.37 10.40
C VAL A 191 -12.46 4.90 10.33
N ALA A 192 -11.93 4.12 9.39
CA ALA A 192 -12.23 2.70 9.26
C ALA A 192 -11.85 1.92 10.54
N ILE A 193 -10.66 2.18 11.09
CA ILE A 193 -10.19 1.56 12.34
C ILE A 193 -11.09 1.98 13.51
N MET A 194 -11.37 3.28 13.64
CA MET A 194 -12.22 3.79 14.72
C MET A 194 -13.63 3.19 14.68
N LEU A 195 -14.27 3.16 13.51
CA LEU A 195 -15.59 2.55 13.34
C LEU A 195 -15.55 1.05 13.63
N ASN A 196 -14.52 0.34 13.17
CA ASN A 196 -14.35 -1.08 13.44
C ASN A 196 -14.20 -1.39 14.95
N LEU A 197 -13.60 -0.48 15.73
CA LEU A 197 -13.45 -0.61 17.18
C LEU A 197 -14.72 -0.24 17.97
N ILE A 198 -15.42 0.80 17.53
CA ILE A 198 -16.59 1.35 18.26
C ILE A 198 -17.86 0.55 17.96
N LEU A 199 -18.05 0.11 16.71
CA LEU A 199 -19.29 -0.54 16.30
C LEU A 199 -19.37 -1.98 16.85
N PRO A 200 -20.50 -2.37 17.48
CA PRO A 200 -20.66 -3.68 18.09
C PRO A 200 -20.59 -4.77 17.03
N ARG A 201 -19.88 -5.87 17.34
CA ARG A 201 -19.73 -7.02 16.43
C ARG A 201 -21.02 -7.82 16.35
N SER A 202 -21.39 -8.20 15.12
CA SER A 202 -22.43 -9.19 14.85
C SER A 202 -22.03 -10.57 15.41
N GLU A 203 -23.01 -11.41 15.72
CA GLU A 203 -22.75 -12.79 16.16
C GLU A 203 -21.99 -13.60 15.09
N ALA A 204 -22.24 -13.33 13.81
CA ALA A 204 -21.50 -13.93 12.70
C ALA A 204 -20.01 -13.54 12.73
N ASP A 205 -19.70 -12.26 12.96
CA ASP A 205 -18.33 -11.75 13.08
C ASP A 205 -17.61 -12.34 14.30
N LYS A 206 -18.32 -12.52 15.42
CA LYS A 206 -17.74 -13.12 16.65
C LYS A 206 -17.31 -14.56 16.40
N ASN A 207 -18.16 -15.34 15.74
CA ASN A 207 -17.89 -16.75 15.43
C ASN A 207 -16.71 -16.89 14.46
N ALA A 208 -16.66 -16.08 13.39
CA ALA A 208 -15.55 -16.09 12.43
C ALA A 208 -14.19 -15.77 13.08
N VAL A 209 -14.16 -14.78 13.98
CA VAL A 209 -12.93 -14.44 14.72
C VAL A 209 -12.54 -15.55 15.69
N HIS A 210 -13.50 -16.21 16.33
CA HIS A 210 -13.25 -17.33 17.23
C HIS A 210 -12.63 -18.52 16.49
N GLU A 211 -13.20 -18.93 15.35
CA GLU A 211 -12.66 -19.99 14.49
C GLU A 211 -11.24 -19.66 14.01
N LEU A 212 -11.01 -18.43 13.53
CA LEU A 212 -9.67 -17.99 13.10
C LEU A 212 -8.64 -18.01 14.24
N THR A 213 -9.07 -17.79 15.48
CA THR A 213 -8.19 -17.82 16.65
C THR A 213 -7.83 -19.27 17.01
N GLN A 214 -8.81 -20.18 17.00
CA GLN A 214 -8.59 -21.61 17.21
C GLN A 214 -7.67 -22.22 16.16
N MET A 215 -7.90 -21.93 14.87
CA MET A 215 -7.04 -22.41 13.78
C MET A 215 -5.58 -21.91 13.90
N LYS A 216 -5.37 -20.72 14.47
CA LYS A 216 -4.02 -20.19 14.71
C LYS A 216 -3.33 -20.89 15.88
N GLU A 217 -4.07 -21.23 16.93
CA GLU A 217 -3.55 -21.98 18.08
C GLU A 217 -3.19 -23.42 17.69
N GLU A 218 -4.00 -24.07 16.85
CA GLU A 218 -3.71 -25.42 16.35
C GLU A 218 -2.54 -25.47 15.35
N ALA A 219 -2.24 -24.35 14.69
CA ALA A 219 -1.16 -24.24 13.71
C ALA A 219 0.16 -23.71 14.31
N ALA A 220 0.20 -23.32 15.59
CA ALA A 220 1.38 -22.88 16.30
C ALA A 220 2.13 -24.06 16.94
#